data_AF-A0A2W2B5X5-F1
#
_entry.id   AF-A0A2W2B5X5-F1
#
_cell.length_a   1.000
_cell.length_b   1.000
_cell.length_c   1.000
_cell.angle_alpha   90.00
_cell.angle_beta   90.00
_cell.angle_gamma   90.00
#
_symmetry.space_group_name_H-M   'P 1'
#
loop_
_entity.id
_entity.type
_entity.pdbx_description
1 polymer ?
#
loop_
_entity_poly.entity_id
_entity_poly.type
_entity_poly.pdbx_seq_one_letter_code
_entity_poly.pdbx_strand_id
1 'polypeptide(L)' 'MWLVQLPIDKRTLLLDKVIKQSGQSKDTIRRIIYMKAACTSYVRPETKDAFCKVFGKSITELENITIITL' A
#
# COMPACT_ATOMS: atom_id res chain seq x y z
N MET A 1 -9.39 -3.20 -3.43
CA MET A 1 -8.32 -2.74 -2.52
C MET A 1 -8.85 -1.57 -1.68
N TRP A 2 -8.85 -1.66 -0.34
CA TRP A 2 -9.42 -0.64 0.56
C TRP A 2 -8.72 0.74 0.46
N LEU A 3 -7.44 0.76 0.05
CA LEU A 3 -6.65 1.98 -0.16
C LEU A 3 -7.24 2.94 -1.21
N VAL A 4 -7.90 2.42 -2.26
CA VAL A 4 -8.49 3.28 -3.29
C VAL A 4 -9.85 3.88 -2.88
N GLN A 5 -10.48 3.33 -1.84
CA GLN A 5 -11.77 3.80 -1.30
C GLN A 5 -11.62 4.99 -0.34
N LEU A 6 -10.39 5.31 0.09
CA LEU A 6 -10.14 6.48 0.93
C LEU A 6 -10.30 7.80 0.13
N PRO A 7 -10.82 8.86 0.76
CA PRO A 7 -10.83 10.20 0.18
C PRO A 7 -9.44 10.62 -0.29
N ILE A 8 -9.37 11.32 -1.43
CA ILE A 8 -8.12 11.62 -2.12
C ILE A 8 -7.13 12.39 -1.23
N ASP A 9 -7.62 13.30 -0.38
CA ASP A 9 -6.79 14.14 0.50
C ASP A 9 -6.16 13.30 1.62
N LYS A 10 -6.97 12.47 2.28
CA LYS A 10 -6.48 11.53 3.31
C LYS A 10 -5.49 10.54 2.72
N ARG A 11 -5.78 10.01 1.54
CA ARG A 11 -4.88 9.11 0.83
C ARG A 11 -3.55 9.79 0.53
N THR A 12 -3.57 11.00 -0.02
CA THR A 12 -2.36 11.75 -0.37
C THR A 12 -1.47 11.97 0.85
N LEU A 13 -2.05 12.43 1.96
CA LEU A 13 -1.33 12.67 3.22
C LEU A 13 -0.73 11.39 3.81
N LEU A 14 -1.43 10.26 3.74
CA LEU A 14 -0.93 8.97 4.23
C LEU A 14 0.19 8.43 3.32
N LEU A 15 0.11 8.64 2.00
CA LEU A 15 1.16 8.21 1.07
C LEU A 15 2.45 9.01 1.23
N ASP A 16 2.36 10.31 1.49
CA ASP A 16 3.55 11.11 1.78
C ASP A 16 4.27 10.62 3.05
N LYS A 17 3.52 10.15 4.06
CA LYS A 17 4.11 9.49 5.25
C LYS A 17 4.79 8.17 4.89
N VAL A 18 4.18 7.34 4.05
CA VAL A 18 4.79 6.08 3.59
C VAL A 18 6.07 6.35 2.80
N ILE A 19 6.08 7.33 1.90
CA ILE A 19 7.27 7.75 1.13
C ILE A 19 8.40 8.12 2.09
N LYS A 20 8.11 8.98 3.07
CA LYS A 20 9.10 9.45 4.06
C LYS A 20 9.67 8.31 4.91
N GLN A 21 8.86 7.31 5.26
CA GLN A 21 9.29 6.20 6.12
C GLN A 21 9.98 5.05 5.36
N SER A 22 9.54 4.78 4.13
CA SER A 22 10.08 3.68 3.31
C SER A 22 11.29 4.08 2.47
N GLY A 23 11.52 5.38 2.26
CA GLY A 23 12.54 5.89 1.34
C GLY A 23 12.22 5.62 -0.15
N GLN A 24 11.02 5.11 -0.45
CA GLN A 24 10.58 4.84 -1.81
C GLN A 24 10.12 6.09 -2.54
N SER A 25 10.27 6.11 -3.87
CA SER A 25 9.73 7.19 -4.69
C SER A 25 8.20 7.18 -4.71
N LYS A 26 7.62 8.35 -4.97
CA LYS A 26 6.17 8.53 -5.12
C LYS A 26 5.58 7.63 -6.22
N ASP A 27 6.32 7.42 -7.31
CA ASP A 27 5.88 6.58 -8.42
C ASP A 27 5.87 5.09 -8.06
N THR A 28 6.86 4.63 -7.28
CA THR A 28 6.84 3.27 -6.73
C THR A 28 5.62 3.05 -5.84
N ILE A 29 5.37 3.98 -4.92
CA ILE A 29 4.21 3.92 -4.02
C ILE A 29 2.89 3.96 -4.80
N ARG A 30 2.77 4.79 -5.83
CA ARG A 30 1.61 4.80 -6.72
C ARG A 30 1.43 3.47 -7.46
N ARG A 31 2.51 2.88 -7.99
CA ARG A 31 2.43 1.56 -8.63
C ARG A 31 1.91 0.49 -7.67
N ILE A 32 2.32 0.52 -6.41
CA ILE A 32 1.83 -0.43 -5.40
C ILE A 32 0.31 -0.33 -5.20
N ILE A 33 -0.24 0.89 -5.23
CA ILE A 33 -1.68 1.12 -5.06
C ILE A 33 -2.48 0.79 -6.31
N TYR A 34 -1.95 1.13 -7.49
CA TYR A 34 -2.74 1.17 -8.73
C TYR A 34 -2.44 0.03 -9.71
N MET A 35 -1.26 -0.59 -9.69
CA MET A 35 -0.84 -1.53 -10.75
C MET A 35 -1.08 -3.01 -10.44
N LYS A 36 -1.18 -3.44 -9.19
CA LYS A 36 -1.67 -4.80 -8.87
C LYS A 36 -2.43 -4.81 -7.56
N ALA A 37 -3.76 -4.84 -7.65
CA ALA A 37 -4.67 -4.91 -6.52
C ALA A 37 -4.50 -6.14 -5.60
N ALA A 38 -3.62 -7.10 -5.94
CA ALA A 38 -3.48 -8.38 -5.24
C ALA A 38 -2.07 -8.98 -5.26
N CYS A 39 -1.03 -8.21 -5.62
CA CYS A 39 0.32 -8.76 -5.71
C CYS A 39 1.32 -7.74 -5.19
N THR A 40 1.77 -7.96 -3.97
CA THR A 40 2.77 -7.16 -3.27
C THR A 40 4.10 -7.90 -3.22
N SER A 41 4.28 -8.98 -3.99
CA SER A 41 5.50 -9.80 -3.99
C SER A 41 6.75 -9.03 -4.43
N TYR A 42 6.57 -7.99 -5.26
CA TYR A 42 7.65 -7.08 -5.69
C TYR A 42 7.87 -5.91 -4.73
N VAL A 43 7.04 -5.78 -3.70
CA VAL A 43 7.13 -4.70 -2.71
C VAL A 43 8.15 -5.11 -1.65
N ARG A 44 9.13 -4.25 -1.42
CA ARG A 44 10.15 -4.53 -0.42
C ARG A 44 9.54 -4.59 1.00
N PRO A 45 10.04 -5.47 1.90
CA PRO A 45 9.51 -5.61 3.25
C PRO A 45 9.39 -4.29 4.01
N GLU A 46 10.41 -3.43 3.96
CA GLU A 46 10.42 -2.13 4.63
C GLU A 46 9.30 -1.19 4.15
N THR A 47 8.87 -1.36 2.90
CA THR A 47 7.76 -0.60 2.33
C THR A 47 6.43 -1.15 2.84
N LYS A 48 6.27 -2.47 2.94
CA LYS A 48 5.08 -3.10 3.54
C LYS A 48 4.91 -2.69 4.99
N ASP A 49 6.00 -2.67 5.76
CA ASP A 49 6.00 -2.24 7.16
C ASP A 49 5.59 -0.77 7.31
N ALA A 50 6.09 0.12 6.43
CA ALA A 50 5.69 1.52 6.41
C ALA A 50 4.18 1.68 6.12
N PHE A 51 3.63 0.92 5.17
CA PHE A 51 2.19 0.88 4.93
C PHE A 51 1.42 0.42 6.18
N CYS A 52 1.83 -0.70 6.77
CA CYS A 52 1.19 -1.27 7.94
C CYS A 52 1.17 -0.28 9.12
N LYS A 53 2.30 0.39 9.38
CA LYS A 53 2.41 1.43 10.43
C LYS A 53 1.55 2.65 10.16
N VAL A 54 1.60 3.19 8.95
CA VAL A 54 0.91 4.45 8.61
C VAL A 54 -0.61 4.27 8.59
N PHE A 55 -1.08 3.11 8.12
CA PHE A 55 -2.50 2.83 7.97
C PHE A 55 -3.10 2.04 9.13
N GLY A 56 -2.27 1.60 10.10
CA GLY A 56 -2.73 0.78 11.23
C GLY A 56 -3.29 -0.57 10.78
N LYS A 57 -2.64 -1.18 9.79
CA LYS A 57 -3.08 -2.40 9.13
C LYS A 57 -2.05 -3.51 9.29
N SER A 58 -2.49 -4.75 9.25
CA SER A 58 -1.60 -5.90 9.18
C SER A 58 -1.05 -6.10 7.75
N ILE A 59 0.08 -6.81 7.64
CA ILE A 59 0.61 -7.23 6.34
C ILE A 59 -0.44 -8.06 5.60
N THR A 60 -1.16 -8.96 6.28
CA THR A 60 -2.25 -9.74 5.69
C THR A 60 -3.35 -8.87 5.09
N GLU A 61 -3.73 -7.75 5.72
CA GLU A 61 -4.71 -6.80 5.16
C GLU A 61 -4.17 -5.99 3.98
N LEU A 62 -2.86 -5.76 3.93
CA LEU A 62 -2.18 -5.13 2.80
C LEU A 62 -2.05 -6.09 1.62
N GLU A 63 -1.76 -7.36 1.92
CA GLU A 63 -1.53 -8.42 0.94
C GLU A 63 -2.81 -9.09 0.50
N ASN A 64 -3.93 -8.88 1.21
CA ASN A 64 -5.18 -9.64 1.11
C ASN A 64 -5.54 -9.89 -0.35
N ILE A 65 -5.11 -11.08 -0.78
CA ILE A 65 -5.32 -11.63 -2.09
C ILE A 65 -6.83 -11.80 -2.13
N THR A 66 -7.50 -11.11 -3.06
CA THR A 66 -8.83 -11.56 -3.44
C THR A 66 -8.59 -12.95 -4.01
N ILE A 67 -8.78 -13.98 -3.20
CA ILE A 67 -8.92 -15.35 -3.68
C ILE A 67 -10.21 -15.27 -4.49
N ILE A 68 -10.08 -14.97 -5.77
CA ILE A 68 -11.11 -15.27 -6.75
C ILE A 68 -11.05 -16.80 -6.82
N THR A 69 -11.87 -17.43 -5.99
CA THR A 69 -12.24 -18.82 -6.17
C THR A 69 -12.86 -18.90 -7.57
N LEU A 70 -12.14 -19.53 -8.50
CA LEU A 70 -12.68 -19.97 -9.80
C LEU A 70 -13.60 -21.18 -9.58
#